data_AF-A0A2V1JN22-F1
#
_entry.id   AF-A0A2V1JN22-F1
#
_cell.length_a   1.000
_cell.length_b   1.000
_cell.length_c   1.000
_cell.angle_alpha   90.00
_cell.angle_beta   90.00
_cell.angle_gamma   90.00
#
_symmetry.space_group_name_H-M   'P 1'
#
loop_
_entity.id
_entity.type
_entity.pdbx_description
1 polymer ?
#
loop_
_entity_poly.entity_id
_entity_poly.type
_entity_poly.pdbx_seq_one_letter_code
_entity_poly.pdbx_strand_id
1 'polypeptide(L)'
;MTVRNKQNHLKYKNVITIKLTDIELNIVNRTASMAGLSRSEYIRQLILNGTVPVTYEIVADMDDLKKLVSEYGKIGSNLNQIAKYFNTGGMRALSIEDEIHQCIADLFKLRKKVLEMAGDTNGGS
;
A
#
# COMPACT_ATOMS: atom_id res chain seq x y z
N MET A 1 31.93 -18.05 -26.36
CA MET A 1 30.86 -18.77 -27.09
C MET A 1 30.54 -20.03 -26.30
N THR A 2 29.36 -20.10 -25.70
CA THR A 2 28.91 -21.30 -25.00
C THR A 2 27.51 -21.62 -25.49
N VAL A 3 27.44 -22.67 -26.30
CA VAL A 3 26.19 -23.24 -26.81
C VAL A 3 25.51 -23.95 -25.65
N ARG A 4 24.25 -23.61 -25.35
CA ARG A 4 23.32 -24.53 -24.70
C ARG A 4 22.02 -24.55 -25.48
N ASN A 5 21.82 -25.69 -26.13
CA ASN A 5 20.78 -25.98 -27.09
C ASN A 5 19.51 -26.46 -26.35
N LYS A 6 18.36 -26.16 -26.95
CA LYS A 6 17.12 -26.97 -26.97
C LYS A 6 16.18 -26.92 -25.75
N GLN A 7 15.18 -26.03 -25.84
CA GLN A 7 13.81 -26.32 -25.43
C GLN A 7 12.81 -25.95 -26.56
N ASN A 8 13.04 -26.45 -27.77
CA ASN A 8 12.09 -26.30 -28.89
C ASN A 8 10.88 -27.25 -28.80
N HIS A 9 10.63 -27.88 -27.66
CA HIS A 9 9.64 -28.96 -27.51
C HIS A 9 8.36 -28.60 -26.74
N LEU A 10 8.15 -27.34 -26.33
CA LEU A 10 6.89 -26.94 -25.67
C LEU A 10 6.28 -25.68 -26.31
N LYS A 11 6.16 -25.64 -27.64
CA LYS A 11 5.29 -24.63 -28.26
C LYS A 11 3.84 -24.93 -27.89
N TYR A 12 3.14 -23.96 -27.30
CA TYR A 12 1.70 -24.05 -27.05
C TYR A 12 0.95 -24.12 -28.38
N LYS A 13 0.38 -25.29 -28.71
CA LYS A 13 -0.31 -25.56 -29.99
C LYS A 13 -1.83 -25.59 -29.87
N ASN A 14 -2.33 -25.96 -28.69
CA ASN A 14 -3.76 -26.13 -28.44
C ASN A 14 -4.38 -24.80 -28.01
N VAL A 15 -5.56 -24.50 -28.54
CA VAL A 15 -6.30 -23.26 -28.26
C VAL A 15 -7.56 -23.60 -27.47
N ILE A 16 -7.79 -22.86 -26.39
CA ILE A 16 -9.02 -22.90 -25.61
C ILE A 16 -9.67 -21.51 -25.75
N THR A 17 -10.93 -21.48 -26.18
CA THR A 17 -11.71 -20.24 -26.33
C THR A 17 -12.76 -20.17 -25.23
N ILE A 18 -12.80 -19.04 -24.52
CA ILE A 18 -13.76 -18.77 -23.44
C ILE A 18 -14.44 -17.45 -23.76
N LYS A 19 -15.77 -17.37 -23.57
CA LYS A 19 -16.50 -16.11 -23.65
C LYS A 19 -16.55 -15.49 -22.25
N LEU A 20 -16.21 -14.21 -22.18
CA LEU A 20 -16.23 -13.42 -20.96
C LEU A 20 -17.09 -12.19 -21.21
N THR A 21 -17.74 -11.70 -20.17
CA THR A 21 -18.28 -10.34 -20.12
C THR A 21 -17.13 -9.32 -20.09
N ASP A 22 -17.43 -8.06 -20.40
CA ASP A 22 -16.43 -6.98 -20.35
C ASP A 22 -15.81 -6.82 -18.96
N ILE A 23 -16.60 -7.05 -17.91
CA ILE A 23 -16.17 -6.99 -16.51
C ILE A 23 -15.17 -8.11 -16.20
N GLU A 24 -15.51 -9.36 -16.54
CA GLU A 24 -14.64 -10.51 -16.31
C GLU A 24 -13.32 -10.38 -17.07
N LEU A 25 -13.37 -9.90 -18.31
CA LEU A 25 -12.16 -9.64 -19.09
C LEU A 25 -11.27 -8.58 -18.44
N ASN A 26 -11.87 -7.51 -17.92
CA ASN A 26 -11.14 -6.46 -17.22
C ASN A 26 -10.44 -7.00 -15.97
N ILE A 27 -11.14 -7.81 -15.17
CA ILE A 27 -10.57 -8.46 -13.97
C ILE A 27 -9.37 -9.32 -14.35
N VAL A 28 -9.48 -10.14 -15.40
CA VAL A 28 -8.38 -10.99 -15.88
C VAL A 28 -7.18 -10.15 -16.32
N ASN A 29 -7.40 -9.07 -17.07
CA ASN A 29 -6.31 -8.20 -17.54
C ASN A 29 -5.60 -7.51 -16.36
N ARG A 30 -6.38 -6.98 -15.41
CA ARG A 30 -5.85 -6.30 -14.23
C ARG A 30 -5.05 -7.25 -13.35
N THR A 31 -5.58 -8.43 -13.05
CA THR A 31 -4.90 -9.42 -12.21
C THR A 31 -3.65 -9.98 -12.87
N ALA A 32 -3.67 -10.23 -14.18
CA ALA A 32 -2.48 -10.60 -14.94
C ALA A 32 -1.39 -9.51 -14.86
N SER A 33 -1.78 -8.24 -15.03
CA SER A 33 -0.86 -7.10 -14.89
C SER A 33 -0.28 -6.99 -13.49
N MET A 34 -1.09 -7.21 -12.45
CA MET A 34 -0.64 -7.18 -11.05
C MET A 34 0.31 -8.33 -10.73
N ALA A 35 0.12 -9.51 -11.33
CA ALA A 35 1.03 -10.63 -11.20
C ALA A 35 2.31 -10.49 -12.05
N GLY A 36 2.45 -9.42 -12.86
CA GLY A 36 3.57 -9.23 -13.78
C GLY A 36 3.61 -10.25 -14.92
N LEU A 37 2.47 -10.89 -15.22
CA LEU A 37 2.36 -11.97 -16.21
C LEU A 37 1.60 -11.49 -17.44
N SER A 38 1.93 -12.07 -18.60
CA SER A 38 1.05 -11.94 -19.76
C SER A 38 -0.30 -12.60 -19.45
N ARG A 39 -1.39 -12.10 -20.04
CA ARG A 39 -2.72 -12.69 -19.88
C ARG A 39 -2.74 -14.20 -20.12
N SER A 40 -2.05 -14.65 -21.17
CA SER A 40 -1.97 -16.08 -21.51
C SER A 40 -1.21 -16.90 -20.48
N GLU A 41 -0.15 -16.35 -19.89
CA GLU A 41 0.60 -17.03 -18.83
C GLU A 41 -0.20 -17.09 -17.53
N TYR A 42 -0.84 -15.98 -17.16
CA TYR A 42 -1.70 -15.88 -15.99
C TYR A 42 -2.85 -16.91 -16.03
N ILE A 43 -3.58 -16.96 -17.15
CA ILE A 43 -4.67 -17.95 -17.34
C ILE A 43 -4.12 -19.37 -17.28
N ARG A 44 -2.93 -19.64 -17.83
CA ARG A 44 -2.35 -20.98 -17.82
C ARG A 44 -1.96 -21.41 -16.41
N GLN A 45 -1.38 -20.52 -15.61
CA GLN A 45 -1.07 -20.81 -14.22
C GLN A 45 -2.34 -21.00 -13.38
N LEU A 46 -3.40 -20.21 -13.63
CA LEU A 46 -4.70 -20.44 -13.01
C LEU A 46 -5.26 -21.83 -13.31
N ILE A 47 -5.19 -22.28 -14.57
CA ILE A 47 -5.69 -23.61 -14.97
C ILE A 47 -4.85 -24.73 -14.36
N LEU A 48 -3.51 -24.58 -14.32
CA LEU A 48 -2.61 -25.64 -13.86
C LEU A 48 -2.51 -25.75 -12.33
N ASN A 49 -2.57 -24.61 -11.64
CA ASN A 49 -2.25 -24.53 -10.21
C ASN A 49 -3.48 -24.15 -9.35
N GLY A 50 -4.62 -23.84 -9.98
CA GLY A 50 -5.86 -23.42 -9.31
C GLY A 50 -5.83 -21.99 -8.76
N THR A 51 -4.67 -21.49 -8.33
CA THR A 51 -4.47 -20.13 -7.85
C THR A 51 -3.15 -19.56 -8.39
N VAL A 52 -3.13 -18.25 -8.68
CA VAL A 52 -1.91 -17.51 -9.01
C VAL A 52 -1.68 -16.52 -7.88
N PRO A 53 -0.56 -16.62 -7.13
CA PRO A 53 -0.27 -15.68 -6.06
C PRO A 53 -0.03 -14.30 -6.67
N VAL A 54 -0.96 -13.38 -6.42
CA VAL A 54 -0.79 -11.97 -6.79
C VAL A 54 0.10 -11.33 -5.74
N THR A 55 1.36 -11.09 -6.09
CA THR A 55 2.23 -10.23 -5.29
C THR A 55 1.80 -8.79 -5.51
N TYR A 56 1.09 -8.23 -4.53
CA TYR A 56 0.80 -6.80 -4.50
C TYR A 56 2.12 -6.06 -4.23
N GLU A 57 2.81 -5.60 -5.27
CA GLU A 57 3.64 -4.42 -5.09
C GLU A 57 2.68 -3.27 -4.80
N ILE A 58 2.60 -2.88 -3.53
CA ILE A 58 1.87 -1.70 -3.11
C ILE A 58 2.60 -0.51 -3.73
N VAL A 59 2.22 -0.15 -4.95
CA VAL A 59 2.52 1.16 -5.54
C VAL A 59 1.56 2.15 -4.86
N ALA A 60 1.75 2.33 -3.55
CA ALA A 60 1.19 3.49 -2.86
C ALA A 60 1.91 4.71 -3.44
N ASP A 61 1.15 5.78 -3.69
CA ASP A 61 1.69 7.07 -4.09
C ASP A 61 2.73 7.48 -3.05
N MET A 62 4.01 7.28 -3.38
CA MET A 62 5.11 7.38 -2.42
C MET A 62 5.21 8.78 -1.83
N ASP A 63 4.66 9.78 -2.52
CA ASP A 63 4.70 11.17 -2.11
C ASP A 63 3.81 11.45 -0.89
N ASP A 64 2.64 10.81 -0.80
CA ASP A 64 1.76 10.98 0.36
C ASP A 64 2.26 10.19 1.56
N LEU A 65 2.84 9.00 1.34
CA LEU A 65 3.51 8.24 2.40
C LEU A 65 4.74 8.98 2.94
N LYS A 66 5.55 9.60 2.06
CA LYS A 66 6.70 10.43 2.46
C LYS A 66 6.28 11.66 3.27
N LYS A 67 5.22 12.36 2.85
CA LYS A 67 4.67 13.48 3.63
C LYS A 67 4.22 13.02 5.01
N LEU A 68 3.54 11.88 5.09
CA LEU A 68 3.09 11.32 6.36
C LEU A 68 4.28 10.98 7.28
N VAL A 69 5.28 10.25 6.77
CA VAL A 69 6.50 9.91 7.53
C VAL A 69 7.25 11.16 7.97
N SER A 70 7.31 12.19 7.14
CA SER A 70 7.92 13.48 7.49
C SER A 70 7.20 14.18 8.64
N GLU A 71 5.86 14.21 8.63
CA GLU A 71 5.07 14.78 9.74
C GLU A 71 5.25 13.98 11.04
N TYR A 72 5.27 12.65 10.97
CA TYR A 72 5.59 11.81 12.13
C TYR A 72 7.00 12.06 12.67
N GLY A 73 7.98 12.31 11.80
CA GLY A 73 9.35 12.68 12.20
C GLY A 73 9.40 14.01 12.98
N LYS A 74 8.62 15.00 12.57
CA LYS A 74 8.50 16.28 13.29
C LYS A 74 7.86 16.08 14.67
N ILE A 75 6.80 15.29 14.77
CA ILE A 75 6.15 14.96 16.03
C ILE A 75 7.13 14.24 16.97
N GLY A 76 7.85 13.24 16.47
CA GLY A 76 8.87 12.52 17.24
C GLY A 76 10.00 13.43 17.72
N SER A 77 10.44 14.39 16.89
CA SER A 77 11.43 15.39 17.29
C SER A 77 10.92 16.30 18.40
N ASN A 78 9.68 16.77 18.32
CA ASN A 78 9.05 17.59 19.36
C ASN A 78 8.92 16.82 20.68
N LEU A 79 8.47 15.56 20.63
CA LEU A 79 8.41 14.69 21.80
C LEU A 79 9.79 14.46 22.43
N ASN A 80 10.83 14.31 21.60
CA ASN A 80 12.20 14.16 22.08
C ASN A 80 12.73 15.45 22.75
N GLN A 81 12.35 16.62 22.24
CA GLN A 81 12.68 17.91 22.86
C GLN A 81 11.97 18.07 24.21
N ILE A 82 10.69 17.71 24.29
CA ILE A 82 9.92 17.70 25.53
C ILE A 82 10.58 16.74 26.54
N ALA A 83 10.91 15.51 26.12
CA ALA A 83 11.58 14.54 26.98
C ALA A 83 12.94 15.04 27.48
N LYS A 84 13.76 15.63 26.59
CA LYS A 84 15.05 16.24 26.98
C LYS A 84 14.87 17.38 27.98
N TYR A 85 13.89 18.25 27.75
CA TYR A 85 13.58 19.39 28.61
C TYR A 85 13.17 18.94 30.03
N PHE A 86 12.34 17.91 30.13
CA PHE A 86 11.97 17.31 31.41
C PHE A 86 13.14 16.57 32.09
N ASN A 87 13.98 15.89 31.31
CA ASN A 87 15.19 15.24 31.82
C ASN A 87 16.24 16.24 32.34
N THR A 88 16.20 17.51 31.90
CA THR A 88 17.08 18.59 32.39
C THR A 88 16.49 19.40 33.56
N GLY A 89 15.37 18.97 34.15
CA GLY A 89 14.81 19.60 35.35
C GLY A 89 13.97 20.87 35.11
N GLY A 90 13.31 20.97 33.95
CA GLY A 90 12.47 22.11 33.59
C GLY A 90 11.33 22.37 34.59
N MET A 91 11.40 23.49 35.31
CA MET A 91 10.34 23.98 36.19
C MET A 91 9.03 24.19 35.42
N ARG A 92 7.90 23.88 36.08
CA ARG A 92 6.53 24.04 35.56
C ARG A 92 6.31 25.48 35.07
N ALA A 93 6.14 25.63 33.77
CA ALA A 93 5.65 26.85 33.14
C ALA A 93 4.32 26.49 32.44
N LEU A 94 3.27 27.21 32.78
CA LEU A 94 1.90 27.08 32.25
C LEU A 94 1.85 27.04 30.71
N SER A 95 2.86 27.60 30.03
CA SER A 95 3.00 27.53 28.56
C SER A 95 3.12 26.11 28.01
N ILE A 96 3.67 25.16 28.78
CA ILE A 96 3.78 23.76 28.34
C ILE A 96 2.43 23.05 28.40
N GLU A 97 1.55 23.44 29.33
CA GLU A 97 0.20 22.89 29.39
C GLU A 97 -0.60 23.28 28.14
N ASP A 98 -0.49 24.54 27.72
CA ASP A 98 -1.10 25.04 26.49
C ASP A 98 -0.52 24.36 25.24
N GLU A 99 0.81 24.15 25.18
CA GLU A 99 1.45 23.43 24.08
C GLU A 99 1.04 21.95 24.02
N ILE A 100 0.88 21.30 25.18
CA ILE A 100 0.37 19.91 25.26
C ILE A 100 -1.08 19.86 24.79
N HIS A 101 -1.94 20.78 25.24
CA HIS A 101 -3.33 20.85 24.80
C HIS A 101 -3.44 21.10 23.28
N GLN A 102 -2.59 21.96 22.73
CA GLN A 102 -2.55 22.23 21.31
C GLN A 102 -2.09 20.99 20.52
N CYS A 103 -1.05 20.30 21.00
CA CYS A 103 -0.57 19.07 20.38
C CYS A 103 -1.63 17.97 20.38
N ILE A 104 -2.35 17.80 21.49
CA ILE A 104 -3.49 16.87 21.61
C ILE A 104 -4.59 17.23 20.61
N ALA A 105 -4.95 18.51 20.50
CA ALA A 105 -5.98 18.98 19.57
C ALA A 105 -5.61 18.69 18.11
N ASP A 106 -4.35 18.88 17.74
CA ASP A 106 -3.87 18.61 16.39
C ASP A 106 -3.80 17.10 16.09
N LEU A 107 -3.47 16.28 17.09
CA LEU A 107 -3.59 14.81 17.03
C LEU A 107 -5.03 14.36 16.76
N PHE A 108 -6.02 14.99 17.41
CA PHE A 108 -7.44 14.70 17.17
C PHE A 108 -7.90 15.11 15.77
N LYS A 109 -7.45 16.26 15.25
CA LYS A 109 -7.75 16.69 13.88
C LYS A 109 -7.15 15.73 12.85
N LEU A 110 -5.91 15.28 13.07
CA LEU A 110 -5.27 14.29 12.21
C LEU A 110 -6.02 12.96 12.24
N ARG A 111 -6.42 12.47 13.42
CA ARG A 111 -7.27 11.27 13.54
C ARG A 111 -8.57 11.40 12.74
N LYS A 112 -9.25 12.56 12.84
CA LYS A 112 -10.48 12.82 12.07
C LYS A 112 -10.22 12.78 10.56
N LYS A 113 -9.16 13.43 10.10
CA LYS A 113 -8.79 13.46 8.68
C LYS A 113 -8.41 12.07 8.16
N VAL A 114 -7.70 11.28 8.97
CA VAL A 114 -7.38 9.88 8.67
C VAL A 114 -8.65 9.03 8.60
N LEU A 115 -9.63 9.24 9.48
CA LEU A 115 -10.92 8.55 9.44
C LEU A 115 -11.74 8.91 8.19
N GLU A 116 -11.78 10.19 7.82
CA GLU A 116 -12.44 10.66 6.58
C GLU A 116 -11.76 10.06 5.33
N MET A 117 -10.43 9.98 5.31
CA MET A 117 -9.68 9.36 4.22
C MET A 117 -9.77 7.82 4.21
N ALA A 118 -9.97 7.19 5.38
CA ALA A 118 -10.03 5.73 5.52
C ALA A 118 -11.43 5.16 5.26
N GLY A 119 -12.48 5.96 5.26
CA GLY A 119 -13.80 5.42 4.97
C GLY A 119 -14.95 6.42 4.93
N ASP A 120 -15.17 6.95 3.72
CA ASP A 120 -16.49 6.87 3.07
C ASP A 120 -16.82 5.40 2.74
N THR A 121 -16.78 4.54 3.76
CA THR A 121 -17.30 3.17 3.73
C THR A 121 -18.68 3.18 4.38
N ASN A 122 -19.56 4.05 3.92
CA ASN A 122 -20.99 3.80 4.02
C ASN A 122 -21.39 2.82 2.90
N GLY A 123 -20.94 1.57 3.07
CA GLY A 123 -21.76 0.45 2.67
C GLY A 123 -22.93 0.38 3.65
N GLY A 124 -24.08 0.90 3.23
CA GLY A 124 -25.31 0.90 4.02
C GLY A 124 -26.51 0.94 3.09
N SER A 125 -26.96 -0.26 2.73
CA SER A 125 -28.31 -0.72 2.34
C SER A 125 -29.23 0.19 1.51
#